data_AF-A0A9P6DPK2-F1
#
_entry.id   AF-A0A9P6DPK2-F1
#
_cell.length_a   1.000
_cell.length_b   1.000
_cell.length_c   1.000
_cell.angle_alpha   90.00
_cell.angle_beta   90.00
_cell.angle_gamma   90.00
#
_symmetry.space_group_name_H-M   'P 1'
#
loop_
_entity.id
_entity.type
_entity.pdbx_description
1 polymer ?
#
loop_
_entity_poly.entity_id
_entity_poly.type
_entity_poly.pdbx_seq_one_letter_code
_entity_poly.pdbx_strand_id
1 'polypeptide(L)'
;MFPLLTILSLGTAAFVAAAPGAIAVPEGTRLNVGVRGGNWTKPDGTLLAKVLGGLGGEHGYIDPTGVFHLNVRYTVQFVQDNKWGYVEMKGFGILGVSNKAFITLESDSVAAEGLLEQTFTLPEIAPHWHLW
;
A
#
# COMPACT_ATOMS: atom_id res chain seq x y z
N MET A 1 4.85 14.50 23.36
CA MET A 1 3.84 13.44 23.59
C MET A 1 2.80 13.64 22.48
N PHE A 2 2.95 12.92 21.36
CA PHE A 2 2.07 13.11 20.21
C PHE A 2 0.86 12.19 20.36
N PRO A 3 -0.37 12.69 20.18
CA PRO A 3 -1.55 11.85 20.31
C PRO A 3 -1.49 10.77 19.24
N LEU A 4 -1.89 9.56 19.64
CA LEU A 4 -2.12 8.40 18.79
C LEU A 4 -3.05 8.84 17.64
N LEU A 5 -2.45 9.22 16.52
CA LEU A 5 -3.15 9.72 15.35
C LEU A 5 -3.94 8.55 14.81
N THR A 6 -5.27 8.62 14.93
CA THR A 6 -6.21 7.67 14.34
C THR A 6 -5.87 7.57 12.85
N ILE A 7 -5.27 6.43 12.54
CA ILE A 7 -4.52 6.15 11.33
C ILE A 7 -5.40 6.40 10.11
N LEU A 8 -4.81 7.08 9.12
CA LEU A 8 -5.30 7.19 7.75
C LEU A 8 -6.12 5.95 7.35
N SER A 9 -7.32 6.14 6.81
CA SER A 9 -7.75 5.20 5.78
C SER A 9 -6.78 5.42 4.63
N LEU A 10 -5.75 4.57 4.53
CA LEU A 10 -4.91 4.51 3.34
C LEU A 10 -5.88 4.28 2.20
N GLY A 11 -6.19 5.35 1.49
CA GLY A 11 -7.23 5.33 0.49
C GLY A 11 -6.87 4.30 -0.58
N THR A 12 -7.90 3.86 -1.29
CA THR A 12 -7.83 2.71 -2.19
C THR A 12 -6.75 2.94 -3.24
N ALA A 13 -5.57 2.34 -3.07
CA ALA A 13 -4.66 2.13 -4.18
C ALA A 13 -5.30 1.08 -5.08
N ALA A 14 -5.62 1.47 -6.31
CA ALA A 14 -6.12 0.57 -7.32
C ALA A 14 -4.92 -0.16 -7.94
N PHE A 15 -4.91 -1.47 -7.76
CA PHE A 15 -3.89 -2.36 -8.31
C PHE A 15 -4.46 -3.12 -9.51
N VAL A 16 -3.62 -3.41 -10.50
CA VAL A 16 -3.96 -4.22 -11.68
C VAL A 16 -2.93 -5.32 -11.82
N ALA A 17 -3.39 -6.56 -12.00
CA ALA A 17 -2.49 -7.69 -12.23
C ALA A 17 -1.57 -7.40 -13.43
N ALA A 18 -0.25 -7.46 -13.24
CA ALA A 18 0.72 -7.32 -14.31
C ALA A 18 1.05 -8.72 -14.84
N ALA A 19 1.00 -8.97 -16.15
CA ALA A 19 1.27 -10.31 -16.67
C ALA A 19 2.74 -10.75 -16.44
N PRO A 20 3.00 -11.98 -15.98
CA PRO A 20 2.04 -12.92 -15.38
C PRO A 20 1.71 -12.50 -13.93
N GLY A 21 0.41 -12.23 -13.66
CA GLY A 21 -0.05 -11.64 -12.39
C GLY A 21 0.11 -12.53 -11.17
N ALA A 22 0.24 -13.83 -11.43
CA ALA A 22 0.55 -14.86 -10.46
C ALA A 22 1.59 -15.82 -11.07
N ILE A 23 2.64 -16.12 -10.31
CA ILE A 23 3.72 -17.04 -10.69
C ILE A 23 3.86 -18.09 -9.59
N ALA A 24 3.65 -19.36 -9.94
CA ALA A 24 3.88 -20.46 -9.00
C ALA A 24 5.39 -20.59 -8.71
N VAL A 25 5.74 -20.69 -7.43
CA VAL A 25 7.09 -20.90 -6.91
C VAL A 25 7.05 -21.98 -5.82
N PRO A 26 8.18 -22.62 -5.45
CA PRO A 26 8.18 -23.63 -4.39
C PRO A 26 7.59 -23.14 -3.06
N GLU A 27 7.75 -21.86 -2.77
CA GLU A 27 7.27 -21.19 -1.56
C GLU A 27 5.81 -20.70 -1.67
N GLY A 28 5.08 -21.02 -2.75
CA GLY A 28 3.68 -20.65 -2.96
C GLY A 28 3.41 -19.92 -4.27
N THR A 29 2.64 -18.84 -4.24
CA THR A 29 2.28 -18.05 -5.43
C THR A 29 2.77 -16.62 -5.29
N ARG A 30 3.77 -16.23 -6.09
CA ARG A 30 4.23 -14.85 -6.24
C ARG A 30 3.17 -14.04 -6.98
N LEU A 31 2.85 -12.86 -6.46
CA LEU A 31 2.03 -11.88 -7.15
C LEU A 31 2.93 -10.87 -7.87
N ASN A 32 2.50 -10.41 -9.04
CA ASN A 32 3.14 -9.31 -9.74
C ASN A 32 2.05 -8.36 -10.23
N VAL A 33 1.92 -7.22 -9.59
CA VAL A 33 0.72 -6.39 -9.72
C VAL A 33 1.14 -4.94 -9.84
N GLY A 34 0.82 -4.30 -10.95
CA GLY A 34 1.11 -2.89 -11.18
C GLY A 34 0.16 -1.97 -10.42
N VAL A 35 0.67 -0.83 -9.97
CA VAL A 35 -0.17 0.23 -9.40
C VAL A 35 -0.82 1.03 -10.52
N ARG A 36 -2.16 1.17 -10.50
CA ARG A 36 -2.92 1.96 -11.47
C ARG A 36 -3.14 3.41 -11.02
N GLY A 37 -3.08 3.65 -9.72
CA GLY A 37 -3.32 4.95 -9.10
C GLY A 37 -4.17 4.80 -7.85
N GLY A 38 -4.75 5.90 -7.38
CA GLY A 38 -5.50 5.93 -6.12
C GLY A 38 -5.28 7.22 -5.37
N ASN A 39 -5.83 7.30 -4.15
CA ASN A 39 -5.76 8.48 -3.30
C ASN A 39 -5.36 8.07 -1.89
N TRP A 40 -4.63 8.93 -1.20
CA TRP A 40 -4.53 8.92 0.25
C TRP A 40 -5.47 9.98 0.80
N THR A 41 -6.34 9.59 1.73
CA THR A 41 -7.34 10.47 2.33
C THR A 41 -7.20 10.47 3.84
N LYS A 42 -7.43 11.63 4.46
CA LYS A 42 -7.62 11.71 5.91
C LYS A 42 -8.95 11.04 6.30
N PRO A 43 -9.17 10.70 7.59
CA PRO A 43 -10.44 10.12 8.05
C PRO A 43 -11.69 10.98 7.74
N ASP A 44 -11.52 12.29 7.60
CA ASP A 44 -12.58 13.23 7.20
C ASP A 44 -12.84 13.26 5.68
N GLY A 45 -12.14 12.45 4.90
CA GLY A 45 -12.25 12.38 3.44
C GLY A 45 -11.36 13.37 2.68
N THR A 46 -10.63 14.25 3.36
CA THR A 46 -9.73 15.21 2.71
C THR A 46 -8.62 14.50 1.94
N LEU A 47 -8.45 14.81 0.66
CA LEU A 47 -7.36 14.29 -0.17
C LEU A 47 -6.01 14.81 0.32
N LEU A 48 -5.11 13.90 0.64
CA LEU A 48 -3.74 14.18 1.10
C LEU A 48 -2.73 14.03 -0.04
N ALA A 49 -2.81 12.92 -0.78
CA ALA A 49 -1.90 12.62 -1.88
C ALA A 49 -2.59 11.77 -2.95
N LYS A 50 -2.09 11.86 -4.19
CA LYS A 50 -2.50 10.98 -5.29
C LYS A 50 -1.45 9.90 -5.48
N VAL A 51 -1.87 8.65 -5.61
CA VAL A 51 -0.99 7.54 -6.01
C VAL A 51 -0.75 7.64 -7.51
N LEU A 52 0.52 7.63 -7.92
CA LEU A 52 0.91 7.75 -9.32
C LEU A 52 0.89 6.39 -10.01
N GLY A 53 0.00 6.24 -10.99
CA GLY A 53 -0.11 5.02 -11.79
C GLY A 53 1.17 4.73 -12.60
N GLY A 54 1.52 3.46 -12.72
CA GLY A 54 2.72 3.01 -13.43
C GLY A 54 4.04 3.20 -12.68
N LEU A 55 4.03 3.89 -11.53
CA LEU A 55 5.20 4.14 -10.69
C LEU A 55 5.15 3.33 -9.40
N GLY A 56 4.99 2.01 -9.55
CA GLY A 56 4.95 1.09 -8.43
C GLY A 56 4.34 -0.27 -8.76
N GLY A 57 4.42 -1.17 -7.78
CA GLY A 57 3.85 -2.49 -7.84
C GLY A 57 3.82 -3.20 -6.49
N GLU A 58 3.00 -4.24 -6.42
CA GLU A 58 2.97 -5.25 -5.36
C GLU A 58 3.65 -6.51 -5.88
N HIS A 59 4.64 -6.97 -5.13
CA HIS A 59 5.43 -8.16 -5.45
C HIS A 59 5.47 -9.17 -4.31
N GLY A 60 4.44 -9.20 -3.47
CA GLY A 60 4.28 -10.15 -2.40
C GLY A 60 4.00 -11.58 -2.88
N TYR A 61 3.78 -12.49 -1.95
CA TYR A 61 3.43 -13.87 -2.29
C TYR A 61 2.46 -14.47 -1.27
N ILE A 62 1.66 -15.42 -1.71
CA ILE A 62 0.80 -16.24 -0.85
C ILE A 62 1.53 -17.56 -0.62
N ASP A 63 1.81 -17.90 0.63
CA ASP A 63 2.49 -19.15 0.97
C ASP A 63 1.54 -20.36 0.96
N PRO A 64 2.03 -21.61 1.10
CA PRO A 64 1.18 -22.80 1.04
C PRO A 64 0.14 -22.90 2.18
N THR A 65 0.30 -22.10 3.24
CA THR A 65 -0.67 -22.03 4.34
C THR A 65 -1.77 -21.00 4.09
N GLY A 66 -1.67 -20.24 3.00
CA GLY A 66 -2.61 -19.18 2.63
C GLY A 66 -2.28 -17.82 3.25
N VAL A 67 -1.12 -17.66 3.91
CA VAL A 67 -0.67 -16.38 4.43
C VAL A 67 -0.10 -15.55 3.28
N PHE A 68 -0.57 -14.31 3.18
CA PHE A 68 -0.09 -13.31 2.24
C PHE A 68 1.05 -12.49 2.85
N HIS A 69 2.19 -12.48 2.17
CA HIS A 69 3.39 -11.73 2.49
C HIS A 69 3.45 -10.51 1.57
N LEU A 70 3.02 -9.36 2.07
CA LEU A 70 2.88 -8.09 1.36
C LEU A 70 4.25 -7.46 1.08
N ASN A 71 4.43 -6.94 -0.14
CA ASN A 71 5.62 -6.19 -0.53
C ASN A 71 5.30 -5.17 -1.64
N VAL A 72 4.76 -4.03 -1.23
CA VAL A 72 4.37 -2.95 -2.14
C VAL A 72 5.44 -1.88 -2.15
N ARG A 73 5.76 -1.37 -3.34
CA ARG A 73 6.44 -0.08 -3.51
C ARG A 73 5.69 0.78 -4.50
N TYR A 74 5.49 2.05 -4.18
CA TYR A 74 4.81 2.98 -5.08
C TYR A 74 5.14 4.43 -4.80
N THR A 75 4.77 5.29 -5.75
CA THR A 75 4.98 6.74 -5.64
C THR A 75 3.66 7.45 -5.43
N VAL A 76 3.66 8.48 -4.58
CA VAL A 76 2.56 9.42 -4.39
C VAL A 76 3.00 10.84 -4.72
N GLN A 77 2.03 11.71 -5.01
CA GLN A 77 2.22 13.15 -5.08
C GLN A 77 1.30 13.84 -4.08
N PHE A 78 1.87 14.60 -3.14
CA PHE A 78 1.14 15.34 -2.13
C PHE A 78 0.40 16.53 -2.73
N VAL A 79 -0.86 16.73 -2.33
CA VAL A 79 -1.70 17.82 -2.88
C VAL A 79 -1.25 19.18 -2.36
N GLN A 80 -0.72 19.23 -1.14
CA GLN A 80 -0.37 20.47 -0.47
C GLN A 80 0.75 21.24 -1.18
N ASP A 81 1.76 20.53 -1.70
CA ASP A 81 2.98 21.14 -2.24
C ASP A 81 3.43 20.51 -3.59
N ASN A 82 2.66 19.57 -4.14
CA ASN A 82 2.97 18.83 -5.36
C ASN A 82 4.29 18.03 -5.32
N LYS A 83 4.85 17.83 -4.13
CA LYS A 83 6.07 17.05 -3.95
C LYS A 83 5.79 15.56 -3.90
N TRP A 84 6.83 14.77 -4.13
CA TRP A 84 6.70 13.34 -4.33
C TRP A 84 7.03 12.58 -3.04
N GLY A 85 6.37 11.45 -2.85
CA GLY A 85 6.65 10.52 -1.77
C GLY A 85 6.91 9.13 -2.35
N TYR A 86 8.02 8.51 -1.97
CA TYR A 86 8.29 7.11 -2.24
C TYR A 86 7.85 6.28 -1.04
N VAL A 87 7.00 5.29 -1.30
CA VAL A 87 6.37 4.46 -0.26
C VAL A 87 6.84 3.04 -0.42
N GLU A 88 7.35 2.43 0.64
CA GLU A 88 7.50 0.98 0.75
C GLU A 88 6.62 0.47 1.89
N MET A 89 5.83 -0.56 1.59
CA MET A 89 4.96 -1.24 2.54
C MET A 89 5.30 -2.73 2.56
N LYS A 90 5.66 -3.24 3.74
CA LYS A 90 5.92 -4.65 3.99
C LYS A 90 5.01 -5.16 5.08
N GLY A 91 4.52 -6.39 4.96
CA GLY A 91 3.64 -6.95 5.96
C GLY A 91 3.39 -8.42 5.75
N PHE A 92 2.64 -9.00 6.67
CA PHE A 92 2.15 -10.36 6.54
C PHE A 92 0.72 -10.41 7.08
N GLY A 93 -0.07 -11.30 6.50
CA GLY A 93 -1.48 -11.31 6.79
C GLY A 93 -2.24 -12.49 6.22
N ILE A 94 -3.41 -12.75 6.79
CA ILE A 94 -4.36 -13.72 6.21
C ILE A 94 -5.38 -12.91 5.42
N LEU A 95 -5.76 -13.40 4.23
CA LEU A 95 -6.86 -12.81 3.46
C LEU A 95 -8.13 -12.80 4.33
N GLY A 96 -8.74 -11.63 4.52
CA GLY A 96 -9.94 -11.46 5.36
C GLY A 96 -9.70 -11.30 6.86
N VAL A 97 -8.45 -11.07 7.31
CA VAL A 97 -8.12 -10.75 8.72
C VAL A 97 -7.36 -9.43 8.80
N SER A 98 -7.39 -8.80 9.99
CA SER A 98 -6.56 -7.63 10.30
C SER A 98 -5.07 -7.97 10.21
N ASN A 99 -4.34 -7.21 9.40
CA ASN A 99 -2.96 -7.50 9.04
C ASN A 99 -2.02 -6.40 9.53
N LYS A 100 -0.77 -6.77 9.85
CA LYS A 100 0.25 -5.79 10.25
C LYS A 100 1.08 -5.40 9.02
N ALA A 101 1.17 -4.11 8.77
CA ALA A 101 2.03 -3.55 7.73
C ALA A 101 2.95 -2.48 8.33
N PHE A 102 4.22 -2.57 7.97
CA PHE A 102 5.22 -1.54 8.20
C PHE A 102 5.30 -0.69 6.93
N ILE A 103 5.18 0.62 7.09
CA ILE A 103 5.27 1.57 5.98
C ILE A 103 6.43 2.50 6.24
N THR A 104 7.28 2.61 5.22
CA THR A 104 8.31 3.64 5.14
C THR A 104 7.93 4.62 4.03
N LEU A 105 8.19 5.89 4.30
CA LEU A 105 7.92 6.99 3.39
C LEU A 105 9.18 7.85 3.31
N GLU A 106 9.66 8.05 2.10
CA GLU A 106 10.73 9.01 1.79
C GLU A 106 10.11 10.16 0.99
N SER A 107 10.30 11.39 1.44
CA SER A 107 9.76 12.58 0.77
C SER A 107 10.48 13.84 1.21
N ASP A 108 10.54 14.83 0.33
CA ASP A 108 10.91 16.20 0.65
C ASP A 108 9.70 17.11 0.92
N SER A 109 8.49 16.53 1.03
CA SER A 109 7.23 17.22 1.31
C SER A 109 7.08 17.57 2.78
N VAL A 110 6.62 18.80 3.05
CA VAL A 110 6.22 19.19 4.41
C VAL A 110 4.93 18.49 4.84
N ALA A 111 4.11 18.03 3.88
CA ALA A 111 2.90 17.25 4.16
C ALA A 111 3.22 15.81 4.59
N ALA A 112 4.45 15.34 4.35
CA ALA A 112 4.95 14.05 4.83
C ALA A 112 5.46 14.11 6.28
N GLU A 113 5.63 15.31 6.85
CA GLU A 113 6.05 15.46 8.25
C GLU A 113 5.06 14.75 9.18
N GLY A 114 5.55 13.80 9.97
CA GLY A 114 4.72 12.95 10.85
C GLY A 114 4.20 11.66 10.21
N LEU A 115 4.44 11.42 8.91
CA LEU A 115 4.11 10.18 8.20
C LEU A 115 5.34 9.29 7.93
N LEU A 116 6.54 9.78 8.25
CA LEU A 116 7.79 9.05 8.11
C LEU A 116 7.80 7.84 9.08
N GLU A 117 8.18 6.67 8.56
CA GLU A 117 8.38 5.41 9.29
C GLU A 117 7.26 5.06 10.28
N GLN A 118 6.13 4.62 9.76
CA GLN A 118 4.93 4.33 10.53
C GLN A 118 4.61 2.82 10.52
N THR A 119 4.20 2.29 11.68
CA THR A 119 3.62 0.93 11.77
C THR A 119 2.10 1.05 11.78
N PHE A 120 1.45 0.34 10.87
CA PHE A 120 -0.01 0.38 10.73
C PHE A 120 -0.61 -1.01 10.91
N THR A 121 -1.78 -1.05 11.56
CA THR A 121 -2.68 -2.20 11.49
C THR A 121 -3.67 -1.92 10.37
N LEU A 122 -3.59 -2.68 9.29
CA LEU A 122 -4.58 -2.60 8.21
C LEU A 122 -5.83 -3.38 8.65
N PRO A 123 -7.02 -2.75 8.67
CA PRO A 123 -8.23 -3.40 9.17
C PRO A 123 -8.64 -4.61 8.32
N GLU A 124 -8.25 -4.68 7.05
CA GLU A 124 -8.48 -5.82 6.17
C GLU A 124 -7.63 -5.65 4.91
N ILE A 125 -6.86 -6.65 4.47
CA ILE A 125 -6.37 -6.68 3.07
C ILE A 125 -7.45 -7.40 2.28
N ALA A 126 -8.50 -6.67 1.91
CA ALA A 126 -9.50 -7.20 1.01
C ALA A 126 -8.94 -7.21 -0.42
N PRO A 127 -8.91 -8.36 -1.10
CA PRO A 127 -8.59 -8.42 -2.51
C PRO A 127 -9.72 -7.78 -3.30
N HIS A 128 -9.71 -6.45 -3.48
CA HIS A 128 -10.59 -5.79 -4.45
C HIS A 128 -10.04 -6.00 -5.87
N TRP A 129 -9.91 -7.25 -6.31
CA TRP A 129 -9.60 -7.58 -7.69
C TRP A 129 -10.86 -7.36 -8.52
N HIS A 130 -10.93 -6.25 -9.25
CA HIS A 130 -11.75 -6.23 -10.44
C HIS A 130 -10.93 -6.84 -11.58
N LEU A 131 -11.04 -8.17 -11.73
CA LEU A 131 -10.66 -8.85 -12.97
C LEU A 131 -11.69 -8.44 -14.02
N TRP A 132 -11.32 -7.51 -14.89
CA TRP A 132 -12.01 -7.27 -16.16
C TRP A 132 -11.15 -7.86 -17.27
#